data_AF-A0A6B0GMS0-F1
#
_entry.id   AF-A0A6B0GMS0-F1
#
_cell.length_a   1.000
_cell.length_b   1.000
_cell.length_c   1.000
_cell.angle_alpha   90.00
_cell.angle_beta   90.00
_cell.angle_gamma   90.00
#
_symmetry.space_group_name_H-M   'P 1'
#
loop_
_entity.id
_entity.type
_entity.pdbx_description
1 polymer ?
#
loop_
_entity_poly.entity_id
_entity_poly.type
_entity_poly.pdbx_seq_one_letter_code
_entity_poly.pdbx_strand_id
1 'polypeptide(L)' 'MTNQQRVADSDGPLRRYDYTDRTVFAADLGAGVDADVDVVDGTAMVLVGDRQFEFDVPAGYAQAFIKNGVVTVEIER' A
#
# COMPACT_ATOMS: atom_id res chain seq x y z
N MET A 1 -16.36 -8.22 -12.95
CA MET A 1 -15.15 -7.53 -13.44
C MET A 1 -14.51 -6.91 -12.21
N THR A 2 -13.50 -7.56 -11.64
CA THR A 2 -12.78 -7.03 -10.48
C THR A 2 -11.63 -6.22 -11.03
N ASN A 3 -11.66 -4.90 -10.85
CA ASN A 3 -10.59 -3.99 -11.26
C ASN A 3 -9.38 -4.18 -10.33
N GLN A 4 -8.67 -5.31 -10.46
CA GLN A 4 -7.34 -5.47 -9.89
C GLN A 4 -6.37 -4.72 -10.81
N GLN A 5 -6.30 -3.40 -10.65
CA GLN A 5 -5.26 -2.61 -11.30
C GLN A 5 -3.93 -3.06 -10.68
N ARG A 6 -3.23 -3.96 -11.37
CA ARG A 6 -1.86 -4.35 -11.04
C ARG A 6 -0.98 -3.11 -11.21
N VAL A 7 -0.80 -2.35 -10.14
CA VAL A 7 0.17 -1.26 -10.06
C VAL A 7 1.56 -1.87 -9.80
N ALA A 8 1.99 -2.74 -10.72
CA ALA A 8 3.25 -3.47 -10.66
C ALA A 8 4.11 -3.26 -11.92
N ASP A 9 3.80 -2.25 -12.73
CA ASP A 9 4.72 -1.73 -13.75
C ASP A 9 5.41 -0.49 -13.18
N SER A 10 6.74 -0.55 -13.18
CA SER A 10 7.68 0.15 -12.30
C SER A 10 7.88 1.65 -12.56
N ASP A 11 6.83 2.39 -12.90
CA ASP A 11 6.85 3.86 -13.08
C ASP A 11 5.63 4.58 -12.44
N GLY A 12 4.88 3.88 -11.58
CA GLY A 12 3.76 4.46 -10.81
C GLY A 12 4.20 5.20 -9.55
N PRO A 13 3.28 5.87 -8.83
CA PRO A 13 3.56 6.54 -7.55
C PRO A 13 4.00 5.59 -6.42
N LEU A 14 4.04 4.28 -6.68
CA LEU A 14 4.42 3.23 -5.74
C LEU A 14 5.94 2.98 -5.79
N ARG A 15 6.58 3.10 -4.64
CA ARG A 15 7.99 2.78 -4.41
C ARG A 15 8.08 1.53 -3.54
N ARG A 16 9.04 0.66 -3.86
CA ARG A 16 9.34 -0.55 -3.08
C ARG A 16 10.77 -0.47 -2.55
N TYR A 17 10.94 -0.82 -1.29
CA TYR A 17 12.22 -0.91 -0.61
C TYR A 17 12.34 -2.29 0.04
N ASP A 18 13.36 -3.05 -0.33
CA ASP A 18 13.64 -4.34 0.28
C ASP A 18 14.80 -4.21 1.26
N TYR A 19 14.53 -4.57 2.51
CA TYR A 19 15.51 -4.72 3.58
C TYR A 19 15.76 -6.22 3.82
N THR A 20 16.68 -6.52 4.74
CA THR A 20 16.99 -7.91 5.09
C THR A 20 15.81 -8.61 5.76
N ASP A 21 15.17 -7.91 6.70
CA ASP A 21 14.11 -8.38 7.60
C ASP A 21 12.70 -7.96 7.17
N ARG A 22 12.57 -6.98 6.27
CA ARG A 22 11.26 -6.48 5.83
C ARG A 22 11.24 -5.97 4.40
N THR A 23 10.04 -5.92 3.82
CA THR A 23 9.76 -5.22 2.56
C THR A 23 8.81 -4.06 2.84
N VAL A 24 9.09 -2.89 2.28
CA VAL A 24 8.29 -1.68 2.45
C VAL A 24 7.77 -1.21 1.10
N PHE A 25 6.46 -1.00 1.02
CA PHE A 25 5.80 -0.35 -0.11
C PHE A 25 5.34 1.04 0.33
N ALA A 26 5.59 2.06 -0.47
CA ALA A 26 5.20 3.43 -0.17
C ALA A 26 4.59 4.10 -1.40
N ALA A 27 3.46 4.77 -1.25
CA ALA A 27 2.80 5.52 -2.31
C ALA A 27 2.47 6.94 -1.85
N ASP A 28 2.78 7.93 -2.69
CA ASP A 28 2.42 9.32 -2.45
C ASP A 28 1.00 9.60 -2.97
N LEU A 29 0.09 9.94 -2.08
CA LEU A 29 -1.28 10.36 -2.39
C LEU A 29 -1.40 11.89 -2.53
N GLY A 30 -0.42 12.65 -2.07
CA GLY A 30 -0.46 14.10 -1.94
C GLY A 30 -0.95 14.58 -0.57
N ALA A 31 -0.47 15.75 -0.15
CA ALA A 31 -0.84 16.35 1.13
C ALA A 31 -2.32 16.80 1.16
N GLY A 32 -2.98 16.63 2.31
CA GLY A 32 -4.37 17.05 2.53
C GLY A 32 -5.41 16.10 1.95
N VAL A 33 -4.99 14.95 1.43
CA VAL A 33 -5.89 13.88 1.01
C VAL A 33 -6.40 13.13 2.22
N ASP A 34 -7.72 12.98 2.31
CA ASP A 34 -8.39 12.11 3.28
C ASP A 34 -8.31 10.66 2.77
N ALA A 35 -7.54 9.86 3.49
CA ALA A 35 -7.26 8.49 3.12
C ALA A 35 -7.20 7.60 4.35
N ASP A 36 -7.60 6.35 4.16
CA ASP A 36 -7.58 5.30 5.16
C ASP A 36 -6.84 4.08 4.62
N VAL A 37 -6.21 3.31 5.50
CA VAL A 37 -5.51 2.08 5.11
C VAL A 37 -5.67 1.01 6.16
N ASP A 38 -5.94 -0.21 5.70
CA ASP A 38 -6.02 -1.40 6.55
C ASP A 38 -5.37 -2.60 5.86
N VAL A 39 -4.99 -3.61 6.65
CA VAL A 39 -4.49 -4.89 6.15
C VAL A 39 -5.29 -6.02 6.76
N VAL A 40 -5.97 -6.77 5.90
CA VAL A 40 -6.81 -7.90 6.29
C VAL A 40 -6.54 -9.09 5.39
N ASP A 41 -6.32 -10.26 6.00
CA ASP A 41 -6.16 -11.55 5.30
C ASP A 41 -5.13 -11.54 4.14
N GLY A 42 -4.00 -10.86 4.33
CA GLY A 42 -2.96 -10.77 3.30
C GLY A 42 -3.28 -9.80 2.16
N THR A 43 -4.29 -8.95 2.32
CA THR A 43 -4.63 -7.88 1.38
C THR A 43 -4.56 -6.54 2.10
N ALA A 44 -3.87 -5.58 1.49
CA ALA A 44 -3.87 -4.21 1.94
C ALA A 44 -4.90 -3.42 1.14
N MET A 45 -5.73 -2.67 1.86
CA MET A 45 -6.84 -1.89 1.32
C MET A 45 -6.57 -0.42 1.60
N VAL A 46 -6.56 0.41 0.56
CA VAL A 46 -6.35 1.86 0.67
C VAL A 46 -7.58 2.57 0.13
N LEU A 47 -8.20 3.41 0.96
CA LEU A 47 -9.30 4.29 0.58
C LEU A 47 -8.75 5.71 0.39
N VAL A 48 -9.13 6.37 -0.71
CA VAL A 48 -8.74 7.74 -1.04
C VAL A 48 -9.96 8.49 -1.57
N GLY A 49 -10.62 9.25 -0.69
CA GLY A 49 -11.97 9.76 -0.97
C GLY A 49 -12.91 8.60 -1.32
N ASP A 50 -13.53 8.64 -2.50
CA ASP A 50 -14.44 7.58 -2.97
C ASP A 50 -13.74 6.44 -3.75
N ARG A 51 -12.40 6.46 -3.85
CA ARG A 51 -11.64 5.46 -4.61
C ARG A 51 -11.01 4.45 -3.66
N GLN A 52 -11.22 3.17 -3.94
CA GLN A 52 -10.59 2.07 -3.21
C GLN A 52 -9.55 1.38 -4.10
N PHE A 53 -8.41 1.06 -3.49
CA PHE A 53 -7.34 0.28 -4.08
C PHE A 53 -7.05 -0.92 -3.20
N GLU A 54 -6.83 -2.06 -3.82
CA GLU A 54 -6.49 -3.31 -3.13
C GLU A 54 -5.24 -3.89 -3.75
N PHE A 55 -4.37 -4.43 -2.90
CA PHE A 55 -3.15 -5.08 -3.35
C PHE A 55 -2.80 -6.26 -2.46
N ASP A 56 -2.37 -7.33 -3.13
CA ASP A 56 -1.89 -8.53 -2.46
C ASP A 56 -0.60 -8.23 -1.72
N VAL A 57 -0.58 -8.60 -0.44
CA VAL A 57 0.57 -8.44 0.42
C VAL A 57 1.28 -9.80 0.50
N PRO A 58 2.59 -9.85 0.21
CA PRO A 58 3.39 -11.04 0.46
C PRO A 58 3.17 -11.62 1.86
N ALA A 59 3.28 -12.95 1.98
CA ALA A 59 3.15 -13.63 3.27
C ALA A 59 4.15 -13.06 4.29
N GLY A 60 3.65 -12.75 5.49
CA GLY A 60 4.40 -12.10 6.56
C GLY A 60 3.48 -11.35 7.51
N TYR A 61 4.04 -10.76 8.56
CA TYR A 61 3.29 -9.80 9.38
C TYR A 61 3.30 -8.45 8.68
N ALA A 62 2.12 -7.95 8.33
CA ALA A 62 1.96 -6.73 7.56
C ALA A 62 1.29 -5.64 8.38
N GLN A 63 1.83 -4.43 8.30
CA GLN A 63 1.28 -3.25 8.94
C GLN A 63 1.21 -2.11 7.93
N ALA A 64 0.09 -1.41 7.89
CA ALA A 64 -0.09 -0.24 7.06
C ALA A 64 -0.37 1.02 7.88
N PHE A 65 0.07 2.17 7.38
CA PHE A 65 -0.20 3.47 7.98
C PHE A 65 -0.07 4.60 6.96
N ILE A 66 -0.67 5.74 7.28
CA ILE A 66 -0.60 6.95 6.46
C ILE A 66 0.10 8.06 7.25
N LYS A 67 1.08 8.71 6.63
CA LYS A 67 1.79 9.84 7.23
C LYS A 67 2.01 10.95 6.21
N ASN A 68 1.40 12.11 6.46
CA ASN A 68 1.51 13.30 5.60
C ASN A 68 1.15 13.04 4.13
N GLY A 69 0.11 12.24 3.87
CA GLY A 69 -0.31 11.90 2.50
C GLY A 69 0.49 10.76 1.86
N VAL A 70 1.43 10.15 2.58
CA VAL A 70 2.15 8.96 2.11
C VAL A 70 1.57 7.73 2.80
N VAL A 71 1.05 6.80 2.00
CA VAL A 71 0.69 5.44 2.45
C VAL A 71 1.96 4.62 2.49
N THR A 72 2.17 3.91 3.60
CA THR A 72 3.25 2.95 3.77
C THR A 72 2.69 1.62 4.23
N VAL A 73 3.12 0.53 3.59
CA VAL A 73 2.85 -0.84 4.02
C VAL A 73 4.18 -1.54 4.25
N GLU A 74 4.42 -1.98 5.47
CA GLU A 74 5.60 -2.72 5.90
C GLU A 74 5.24 -4.18 6.11
N ILE A 75 6.12 -5.09 5.66
CA ILE A 75 5.92 -6.54 5.75
C ILE A 75 7.19 -7.14 6.35
N GLU A 76 7.06 -7.70 7.54
CA GLU A 76 8.14 -8.46 8.20
C GLU A 76 8.22 -9.87 7.60
N ARG A 77 9.45 -10.35 7.36
CA ARG A 77 9.73 -11.69 6.82
C ARG A 77 9.81 -12.76 7.90
#